data_AF-A0A1Q3HBK1-F1
#
_entry.id   AF-A0A1Q3HBK1-F1
#
_cell.length_a   1.000
_cell.length_b   1.000
_cell.length_c   1.000
_cell.angle_alpha   90.00
_cell.angle_beta   90.00
_cell.angle_gamma   90.00
#
_symmetry.space_group_name_H-M   'P 1'
#
loop_
_entity.id
_entity.type
_entity.pdbx_description
1 polymer ?
#
loop_
_entity_poly.entity_id
_entity_poly.type
_entity_poly.pdbx_seq_one_letter_code
_entity_poly.pdbx_strand_id
1 'polypeptide(L)'
;MKMQLVVLSLVSLMAACGGVSEQEPVVPASVEEALAIGGIACGPNVCGTGTYCCNSSCGVCAPKGAACLDVMCETSAQPEVEAQAKQPEPEPAAISIGSGGPCGTNYCGKGYFCCNPGCGVCAPTGGGCPDVMCD
;
A
#
# COMPACT_ATOMS: atom_id res chain seq x y z
N MET A 1 70.53 -24.15 3.61
CA MET A 1 69.88 -22.91 3.14
C MET A 1 68.40 -23.27 2.95
N LYS A 2 67.56 -23.19 4.00
CA LYS A 2 66.66 -22.06 4.31
C LYS A 2 65.71 -21.69 3.17
N MET A 3 64.63 -22.46 3.04
CA MET A 3 63.37 -22.04 2.41
C MET A 3 62.21 -22.93 2.87
N GLN A 4 62.18 -23.24 4.17
CA GLN A 4 60.91 -23.45 4.87
C GLN A 4 60.34 -22.06 5.18
N LEU A 5 59.02 -21.97 5.30
CA LEU A 5 58.32 -20.94 6.07
C LEU A 5 57.69 -19.72 5.33
N VAL A 6 56.92 -19.91 4.24
CA VAL A 6 55.91 -18.86 3.87
C VAL A 6 54.61 -19.39 3.23
N VAL A 7 54.36 -20.70 3.10
CA VAL A 7 53.11 -21.19 2.46
C VAL A 7 52.05 -21.65 3.48
N LEU A 8 52.35 -21.54 4.78
CA LEU A 8 51.43 -21.82 5.88
C LEU A 8 51.00 -20.49 6.51
N SER A 9 50.20 -19.71 5.77
CA SER A 9 49.47 -18.60 6.36
C SER A 9 48.09 -18.52 5.71
N LEU A 10 47.08 -18.70 6.56
CA LEU A 10 45.67 -18.33 6.37
C LEU A 10 44.75 -19.38 5.71
N VAL A 11 44.78 -20.62 6.22
CA VAL A 11 43.54 -21.38 6.38
C VAL A 11 42.86 -20.87 7.66
N SER A 12 41.57 -20.54 7.56
CA SER A 12 40.59 -20.27 8.64
C SER A 12 40.42 -18.83 9.17
N LEU A 13 39.41 -18.14 8.63
CA LEU A 13 38.40 -17.24 9.26
C LEU A 13 37.80 -16.41 8.10
N MET A 14 36.52 -16.41 7.73
CA MET A 14 35.30 -16.80 8.42
C MET A 14 34.31 -17.37 7.42
N ALA A 15 33.72 -18.49 7.81
CA ALA A 15 32.47 -18.97 7.28
C ALA A 15 31.35 -17.96 7.56
N ALA A 16 30.35 -18.03 6.70
CA ALA A 16 29.10 -17.31 6.72
C ALA A 16 28.43 -17.21 8.11
N CYS A 17 27.69 -16.12 8.30
CA CYS A 17 26.25 -16.12 8.59
C CYS A 17 25.90 -14.85 9.36
N GLY A 18 25.23 -13.94 8.67
CA GLY A 18 24.68 -12.73 9.26
C GLY A 18 23.66 -12.12 8.32
N GLY A 19 22.80 -12.95 7.74
CA GLY A 19 21.52 -12.45 7.25
C GLY A 19 20.82 -11.88 8.48
N VAL A 20 20.70 -10.56 8.52
CA VAL A 20 19.58 -9.96 9.23
C VAL A 20 18.36 -10.53 8.54
N SER A 21 17.75 -11.54 9.15
CA SER A 21 16.34 -11.79 8.92
C SER A 21 15.66 -10.52 9.41
N GLU A 22 15.44 -9.58 8.50
CA GLU A 22 14.17 -8.91 8.47
C GLU A 22 13.14 -10.02 8.62
N GLN A 23 12.68 -10.24 9.85
CA GLN A 23 11.46 -10.98 10.09
C GLN A 23 10.38 -10.09 9.50
N GLU A 24 10.19 -10.29 8.19
CA GLU A 24 8.95 -9.98 7.52
C GLU A 24 7.83 -10.46 8.44
N PRO A 25 6.78 -9.64 8.63
CA PRO A 25 5.67 -10.01 9.48
C PRO A 25 5.17 -11.38 9.02
N VAL A 26 5.34 -12.39 9.87
CA VAL A 26 4.91 -13.76 9.60
C VAL A 26 3.39 -13.74 9.47
N VAL A 27 2.90 -13.56 8.24
CA VAL A 27 1.48 -13.76 7.94
C VAL A 27 1.23 -15.27 8.11
N PRO A 28 0.38 -15.69 9.06
CA PRO A 28 0.15 -17.11 9.28
C PRO A 28 -0.41 -17.73 8.00
N ALA A 29 0.21 -18.81 7.54
CA ALA A 29 -0.18 -19.49 6.30
C ALA A 29 -1.55 -20.18 6.40
N SER A 30 -2.10 -20.31 7.62
CA SER A 30 -3.36 -20.98 7.89
C SER A 30 -4.12 -20.33 9.06
N VAL A 31 -5.44 -20.52 9.07
CA VAL A 31 -6.32 -20.13 10.20
C VAL A 31 -5.91 -20.84 11.50
N GLU A 32 -5.37 -22.05 11.40
CA GLU A 32 -4.93 -22.86 12.55
C GLU A 32 -3.68 -22.27 13.22
N GLU A 33 -2.71 -21.78 12.43
CA GLU A 33 -1.54 -21.06 12.95
C GLU A 33 -1.90 -19.70 13.54
N ALA A 34 -2.86 -18.99 12.94
CA ALA A 34 -3.34 -17.71 13.47
C ALA A 34 -3.98 -17.86 14.87
N LEU A 35 -4.70 -18.96 15.11
CA LEU A 35 -5.23 -19.31 16.44
C LEU A 35 -4.11 -19.67 17.43
N ALA A 36 -3.06 -20.36 16.99
CA ALA A 36 -1.94 -20.78 17.84
C ALA A 36 -1.13 -19.60 18.42
N ILE A 37 -1.10 -18.45 17.74
CA ILE A 37 -0.43 -17.22 18.22
C ILE A 37 -1.37 -16.24 18.95
N GLY A 38 -2.57 -16.69 19.35
CA GLY A 38 -3.52 -15.90 20.14
C GLY A 38 -4.58 -15.15 19.33
N GLY A 39 -4.84 -15.57 18.10
CA GLY A 39 -5.97 -15.10 17.31
C GLY A 39 -7.32 -15.66 17.78
N ILE A 40 -8.41 -14.97 17.44
CA ILE A 40 -9.79 -15.35 17.76
C ILE A 40 -10.51 -15.72 16.46
N ALA A 41 -11.13 -16.90 16.39
CA ALA A 41 -11.90 -17.32 15.23
C ALA A 41 -13.07 -16.35 14.96
N CYS A 42 -13.24 -15.97 13.70
CA CYS A 42 -14.28 -15.05 13.24
C CYS A 42 -14.76 -15.46 11.85
N GLY A 43 -15.76 -16.34 11.78
CA GLY A 43 -16.27 -16.84 10.51
C GLY A 43 -15.18 -17.50 9.66
N PRO A 44 -14.99 -17.06 8.40
CA PRO A 44 -13.91 -17.56 7.54
C PRO A 44 -12.51 -17.05 7.92
N ASN A 45 -12.40 -16.07 8.83
CA ASN A 45 -11.13 -15.42 9.19
C ASN A 45 -10.74 -15.67 10.66
N VAL A 46 -9.52 -15.28 11.02
CA VAL A 46 -9.04 -15.26 12.41
C VAL A 46 -8.53 -13.86 12.74
N CYS A 47 -9.10 -13.26 13.78
CA CYS A 47 -8.75 -11.93 14.24
C CYS A 47 -7.50 -11.97 15.11
N GLY A 48 -6.47 -11.22 14.73
CA GLY A 48 -5.20 -11.16 15.46
C GLY A 48 -5.30 -10.46 16.82
N THR A 49 -4.18 -10.44 17.54
CA THR A 49 -4.08 -9.77 18.84
C THR A 49 -4.43 -8.27 18.73
N GLY A 50 -5.09 -7.72 19.75
CA GLY A 50 -5.55 -6.32 19.74
C GLY A 50 -6.85 -6.06 18.97
N THR A 51 -7.43 -7.07 18.32
CA THR A 51 -8.72 -6.98 17.62
C THR A 51 -9.79 -7.87 18.29
N TYR A 52 -11.05 -7.75 17.86
CA TYR A 52 -12.17 -8.62 18.24
C TYR A 52 -13.01 -8.98 17.01
N CYS A 53 -13.75 -10.10 17.07
CA CYS A 53 -14.66 -10.49 15.99
C CYS A 53 -15.90 -9.60 16.00
N CYS A 54 -16.04 -8.77 14.98
CA CYS A 54 -17.13 -7.81 14.81
C CYS A 54 -18.30 -8.43 14.04
N ASN A 55 -18.02 -9.19 12.97
CA ASN A 55 -19.06 -9.92 12.24
C ASN A 55 -18.56 -11.33 11.89
N SER A 56 -19.05 -12.33 12.63
CA SER A 56 -18.71 -13.74 12.42
C SER A 56 -19.28 -14.32 11.13
N SER A 57 -20.29 -13.71 10.51
CA SER A 57 -20.83 -14.19 9.24
C SER A 57 -19.92 -13.84 8.06
N CYS A 58 -19.28 -12.66 8.10
CA CYS A 58 -18.36 -12.21 7.06
C CYS A 58 -16.87 -12.39 7.43
N GLY A 59 -16.58 -12.69 8.70
CA GLY A 59 -15.24 -12.76 9.26
C GLY A 59 -14.54 -11.41 9.40
N VAL A 60 -15.28 -10.40 9.84
CA VAL A 60 -14.75 -9.03 9.99
C VAL A 60 -14.19 -8.83 11.39
N CYS A 61 -12.93 -8.40 11.44
CA CYS A 61 -12.19 -8.11 12.66
C CYS A 61 -12.09 -6.59 12.87
N ALA A 62 -12.42 -6.11 14.08
CA ALA A 62 -12.32 -4.71 14.43
C ALA A 62 -11.30 -4.49 15.57
N PRO A 63 -10.57 -3.35 15.61
CA PRO A 63 -9.72 -3.02 16.75
C PRO A 63 -10.50 -2.90 18.05
N LYS A 64 -9.91 -3.30 19.17
CA LYS A 64 -10.54 -3.10 20.49
C LYS A 64 -10.77 -1.60 20.74
N GLY A 65 -12.00 -1.22 21.06
CA GLY A 65 -12.40 0.17 21.28
C GLY A 65 -12.90 0.91 20.03
N ALA A 66 -12.81 0.31 18.84
CA ALA A 66 -13.50 0.80 17.66
C ALA A 66 -14.97 0.37 17.65
N ALA A 67 -15.82 1.11 16.95
CA ALA A 67 -17.19 0.69 16.68
C ALA A 67 -17.21 -0.45 15.65
N CYS A 68 -18.07 -1.45 15.88
CA CYS A 68 -18.37 -2.45 14.85
C CYS A 68 -19.40 -1.83 13.90
N LEU A 69 -18.98 -1.54 12.67
CA LEU A 69 -19.89 -1.12 11.62
C LEU A 69 -20.62 -2.35 11.07
N ASP A 70 -21.93 -2.22 10.88
CA ASP A 70 -22.75 -3.26 10.27
C ASP A 70 -22.44 -3.32 8.77
N VAL A 71 -21.43 -4.11 8.44
CA VAL A 71 -21.01 -4.37 7.07
C VAL A 71 -21.76 -5.57 6.53
N MET A 72 -22.38 -5.39 5.37
CA MET A 72 -22.95 -6.49 4.59
C MET A 72 -21.81 -7.31 3.99
N CYS A 73 -21.89 -8.64 4.04
CA CYS A 73 -20.85 -9.48 3.44
C CYS A 73 -20.88 -9.32 1.91
N GLU A 74 -19.85 -8.69 1.34
CA GLU A 74 -19.68 -8.67 -0.10
C GLU A 74 -19.03 -9.98 -0.55
N THR A 75 -19.80 -10.84 -1.23
CA THR A 75 -19.23 -11.95 -2.02
C THR A 75 -18.48 -11.33 -3.20
N SER A 76 -17.21 -11.03 -2.99
CA SER A 76 -16.32 -10.57 -4.06
C SER A 76 -15.02 -11.35 -3.97
N ALA A 77 -14.82 -12.22 -4.96
CA ALA A 77 -13.52 -12.82 -5.24
C ALA A 77 -12.46 -11.70 -5.33
N GLN A 78 -11.46 -11.73 -4.46
CA GLN A 78 -10.27 -10.87 -4.56
C GLN A 78 -9.27 -11.50 -5.55
N PRO A 79 -8.41 -10.71 -6.22
CA PRO A 79 -7.27 -10.03 -5.56
C PRO A 79 -7.22 -8.54 -5.96
N GLU A 80 -6.56 -7.58 -5.30
CA GLU A 80 -5.41 -7.57 -4.40
C GLU A 80 -5.29 -6.13 -3.82
N VAL A 81 -4.81 -6.01 -2.58
CA VAL A 81 -4.15 -4.83 -1.95
C VAL A 81 -4.65 -3.39 -2.23
N GLU A 82 -5.61 -2.94 -1.43
CA GLU A 82 -5.54 -1.57 -0.90
C GLU A 82 -5.69 -1.63 0.62
N ALA A 83 -4.55 -1.69 1.28
CA ALA A 83 -4.45 -1.34 2.69
C ALA A 83 -4.99 0.09 2.82
N GLN A 84 -6.21 0.22 3.36
CA GLN A 84 -6.82 1.49 3.73
C GLN A 84 -6.08 2.02 4.96
N ALA A 85 -4.83 2.43 4.74
CA ALA A 85 -4.19 3.45 5.54
C ALA A 85 -5.12 4.65 5.46
N LYS A 86 -5.76 4.96 6.61
CA LYS A 86 -6.19 6.29 7.04
C LYS A 86 -6.24 7.28 5.88
N GLN A 87 -7.39 7.45 5.24
CA GLN A 87 -7.62 8.68 4.49
C GLN A 87 -7.40 9.81 5.52
N PRO A 88 -6.36 10.65 5.41
CA PRO A 88 -6.42 11.91 6.10
C PRO A 88 -7.68 12.58 5.56
N GLU A 89 -8.55 12.98 6.49
CA GLU A 89 -9.55 14.03 6.27
C GLU A 89 -8.94 15.05 5.29
N PRO A 90 -9.63 15.43 4.20
CA PRO A 90 -9.03 16.29 3.20
C PRO A 90 -8.71 17.64 3.85
N GLU A 91 -7.49 17.78 4.37
CA GLU A 91 -6.86 19.07 4.51
C GLU A 91 -6.95 19.72 3.13
N PRO A 92 -7.44 20.98 3.07
CA PRO A 92 -7.92 21.57 1.82
C PRO A 92 -6.85 21.42 0.77
N ALA A 93 -7.22 20.70 -0.29
CA ALA A 93 -6.42 20.34 -1.44
C ALA A 93 -5.14 21.17 -1.54
N ALA A 94 -3.99 20.55 -1.25
CA ALA A 94 -2.86 20.81 -2.11
C ALA A 94 -3.29 20.32 -3.49
N ILE A 95 -4.01 21.20 -4.20
CA ILE A 95 -4.32 21.08 -5.62
C ILE A 95 -2.99 20.63 -6.21
N SER A 96 -2.96 19.46 -6.85
CA SER A 96 -1.80 19.06 -7.63
C SER A 96 -1.70 20.06 -8.77
N ILE A 97 -1.02 21.18 -8.49
CA ILE A 97 -0.86 22.29 -9.40
C ILE A 97 0.17 21.88 -10.43
N GLY A 98 -0.37 21.20 -11.44
CA GLY A 98 0.19 21.18 -12.77
C GLY A 98 1.44 20.33 -12.89
N SER A 99 1.25 19.03 -12.86
CA SER A 99 2.16 18.14 -13.59
C SER A 99 2.04 18.30 -15.11
N GLY A 100 1.03 19.03 -15.59
CA GLY A 100 0.65 19.00 -16.99
C GLY A 100 0.17 17.61 -17.40
N GLY A 101 -0.13 17.42 -18.67
CA GLY A 101 -0.61 16.14 -19.18
C GLY A 101 -1.26 16.26 -20.55
N PRO A 102 -1.59 15.13 -21.18
CA PRO A 102 -2.30 15.12 -22.45
C PRO A 102 -3.68 15.77 -22.32
N CYS A 103 -4.09 16.52 -23.34
CA CYS A 103 -5.39 17.18 -23.44
C CYS A 103 -5.84 17.18 -24.90
N GLY A 104 -6.60 16.16 -25.30
CA GLY A 104 -6.96 15.98 -26.71
C GLY A 104 -5.73 15.78 -27.58
N THR A 105 -5.59 16.63 -28.59
CA THR A 105 -4.42 16.71 -29.48
C THR A 105 -3.28 17.55 -28.91
N ASN A 106 -3.50 18.25 -27.79
CA ASN A 106 -2.51 19.09 -27.13
C ASN A 106 -1.91 18.41 -25.89
N TYR A 107 -0.83 18.99 -25.38
CA TYR A 107 -0.24 18.61 -24.11
C TYR A 107 -0.12 19.84 -23.22
N CYS A 108 -0.83 19.85 -22.09
CA CYS A 108 -0.77 20.94 -21.13
C CYS A 108 0.55 20.86 -20.35
N GLY A 109 1.24 22.01 -20.26
CA GLY A 109 2.47 22.12 -19.49
C GLY A 109 2.23 22.13 -17.97
N LYS A 110 3.32 22.16 -17.22
CA LYS A 110 3.26 22.33 -15.77
C LYS A 110 2.58 23.66 -15.40
N GLY A 111 1.81 23.65 -14.32
CA GLY A 111 0.95 24.76 -13.91
C GLY A 111 -0.33 24.94 -14.74
N TYR A 112 -0.66 24.01 -15.64
CA TYR A 112 -1.90 24.01 -16.43
C TYR A 112 -2.66 22.68 -16.27
N PHE A 113 -3.98 22.74 -16.41
CA PHE A 113 -4.88 21.59 -16.43
C PHE A 113 -5.74 21.57 -17.69
N CYS A 114 -6.21 20.38 -18.09
CA CYS A 114 -7.03 20.20 -19.28
C CYS A 114 -8.48 20.61 -18.99
N CYS A 115 -8.98 21.63 -19.69
CA CYS A 115 -10.34 22.15 -19.55
C CYS A 115 -11.32 21.58 -20.56
N ASN A 116 -10.86 21.37 -21.80
CA ASN A 116 -11.67 20.74 -22.83
C ASN A 116 -10.77 19.82 -23.68
N PRO A 117 -10.80 18.50 -23.45
CA PRO A 117 -10.01 17.56 -24.24
C PRO A 117 -10.49 17.44 -25.69
N GLY A 118 -11.74 17.81 -26.01
CA GLY A 118 -12.22 17.81 -27.41
C GLY A 118 -11.53 18.89 -28.25
N CYS A 119 -11.29 20.06 -27.66
CA CYS A 119 -10.57 21.18 -28.27
C CYS A 119 -9.06 21.20 -27.94
N GLY A 120 -8.62 20.38 -27.00
CA GLY A 120 -7.27 20.45 -26.42
C GLY A 120 -6.97 21.75 -25.66
N VAL A 121 -7.93 22.29 -24.92
CA VAL A 121 -7.80 23.59 -24.23
C VAL A 121 -7.19 23.39 -22.85
N CYS A 122 -6.07 24.06 -22.62
CA CYS A 122 -5.38 24.11 -21.33
C CYS A 122 -5.69 25.42 -20.59
N ALA A 123 -5.97 25.35 -19.29
CA ALA A 123 -6.12 26.53 -18.43
C ALA A 123 -5.11 26.50 -17.27
N PRO A 124 -4.65 27.65 -16.78
CA PRO A 124 -3.72 27.72 -15.66
C PRO A 124 -4.36 27.18 -14.39
N THR A 125 -3.61 26.44 -13.59
CA THR A 125 -4.12 25.93 -12.33
C THR A 125 -4.39 27.07 -11.34
N GLY A 126 -5.49 26.98 -10.60
CA GLY A 126 -5.97 28.05 -9.72
C GLY A 126 -6.89 29.06 -10.42
N GLY A 127 -7.05 28.96 -11.75
CA GLY A 127 -8.07 29.67 -12.52
C GLY A 127 -9.25 28.77 -12.90
N GLY A 128 -10.23 29.37 -13.59
CA GLY A 128 -11.35 28.64 -14.21
C GLY A 128 -11.07 28.26 -15.66
N CYS A 129 -11.90 27.38 -16.21
CA CYS A 129 -11.87 27.07 -17.64
C CYS A 129 -12.46 28.23 -18.46
N PRO A 130 -11.83 28.64 -19.56
CA PRO A 130 -12.47 29.57 -20.48
C PRO A 130 -13.64 28.85 -21.19
N ASP A 131 -14.75 29.56 -21.39
CA ASP A 131 -15.83 29.10 -22.25
C ASP A 131 -15.40 29.21 -23.72
N VAL A 132 -14.73 28.17 -24.19
CA VAL A 132 -14.30 28.03 -25.59
C VAL A 132 -15.16 26.97 -26.29
N MET A 133 -15.76 27.38 -27.39
CA MET A 133 -16.47 26.49 -28.31
C MET A 133 -15.46 25.92 -29.31
N CYS A 134 -15.51 24.60 -29.54
CA CYS A 134 -14.73 23.97 -30.60
C CYS A 134 -15.37 24.32 -31.95
N ASP A 135 -14.57 24.70 -32.94
CA ASP A 135 -14.99 24.86 -34.34
C ASP A 135 -14.92 23.51 -35.08
#